data_AF-A0A929TXB5-F1
#
_entry.id   AF-A0A929TXB5-F1
#
_cell.length_a   1.000
_cell.length_b   1.000
_cell.length_c   1.000
_cell.angle_alpha   90.00
_cell.angle_beta   90.00
_cell.angle_gamma   90.00
#
_symmetry.space_group_name_H-M   'P 1'
#
loop_
_entity.id
_entity.type
_entity.pdbx_description
1 polymer ?
#
loop_
_entity_poly.entity_id
_entity_poly.type
_entity_poly.pdbx_seq_one_letter_code
_entity_poly.pdbx_strand_id
1 'polypeptide(L)'
;MNCRGTATRQRIVKEYHVKPVAHIQLLAGQTKHSDAEAIIREEYYIFNAESKSDGKKEIIQCGLGAARDFLRILGIPGLPIFNPLKKESNNETVLKEKEKESKGNHSDKWNTTARQLYNGIMWLIIAWDARPNTPLFEFKEDTLKYKNYDPFDWKIKRVNTVIKNGGKGKTLTEIVGDFQKRNQIKDNMCDFTLLKDRMTKILDEKGNRINSYF
;
A
#
# COMPACT_ATOMS: atom_id res chain seq x y z
N MET A 1 0.68 -0.50 -19.07
CA MET A 1 0.43 0.40 -20.23
C MET A 1 1.69 1.22 -20.50
N ASN A 2 2.28 1.19 -21.70
CA ASN A 2 3.52 1.93 -21.97
C ASN A 2 3.34 3.44 -21.70
N CYS A 3 4.20 4.00 -20.86
CA CYS A 3 4.19 5.40 -20.45
C CYS A 3 5.56 6.09 -20.62
N ARG A 4 6.43 5.57 -21.50
CA ARG A 4 7.74 6.15 -21.80
C ARG A 4 7.58 7.49 -22.53
N GLY A 5 8.28 8.51 -22.02
CA GLY A 5 8.27 9.87 -22.56
C GLY A 5 7.11 10.75 -22.07
N THR A 6 7.37 12.05 -21.91
CA THR A 6 6.39 13.04 -21.41
C THR A 6 5.19 13.18 -22.34
N ALA A 7 5.39 13.18 -23.66
CA ALA A 7 4.30 13.27 -24.64
C ALA A 7 3.30 12.11 -24.51
N THR A 8 3.80 10.88 -24.30
CA THR A 8 2.95 9.71 -24.04
C THR A 8 2.13 9.89 -22.78
N ARG A 9 2.74 10.38 -21.69
CA ARG A 9 2.03 10.61 -20.41
C ARG A 9 0.98 11.71 -20.52
N GLN A 10 1.25 12.78 -21.26
CA GLN A 10 0.25 13.82 -21.57
C GLN A 10 -0.94 13.24 -22.34
N ARG A 11 -0.68 12.40 -23.35
CA ARG A 11 -1.73 11.70 -24.10
C ARG A 11 -2.55 10.77 -23.19
N ILE A 12 -1.89 9.99 -22.34
CA ILE A 12 -2.58 9.12 -21.37
C ILE A 12 -3.49 9.95 -20.45
N VAL A 13 -3.02 11.05 -19.86
CA VAL A 13 -3.87 11.90 -18.99
C VAL A 13 -5.03 12.55 -19.76
N LYS A 14 -4.84 12.84 -21.05
CA LYS A 14 -5.91 13.32 -21.92
C LYS A 14 -6.98 12.26 -22.16
N GLU A 15 -6.59 11.01 -22.39
CA GLU A 15 -7.48 9.89 -22.77
C GLU A 15 -8.04 9.11 -21.57
N TYR A 16 -7.38 9.17 -20.39
CA TYR A 16 -7.71 8.37 -19.21
C TYR A 16 -7.89 9.23 -17.96
N HIS A 17 -8.79 8.83 -17.07
CA HIS A 17 -8.82 9.28 -15.69
C HIS A 17 -7.70 8.56 -14.91
N VAL A 18 -6.57 9.24 -14.75
CA VAL A 18 -5.38 8.70 -14.08
C VAL A 18 -5.36 9.12 -12.61
N LYS A 19 -5.22 8.15 -11.70
CA LYS A 19 -5.12 8.37 -10.25
C LYS A 19 -3.96 7.56 -9.66
N PRO A 20 -3.04 8.15 -8.88
CA PRO A 20 -2.10 7.38 -8.09
C PRO A 20 -2.87 6.61 -7.01
N VAL A 21 -2.56 5.32 -6.85
CA VAL A 21 -3.22 4.44 -5.87
C VAL A 21 -2.26 3.90 -4.81
N ALA A 22 -0.96 3.85 -5.10
CA ALA A 22 0.05 3.50 -4.13
C ALA A 22 1.42 4.10 -4.48
N HIS A 23 2.20 4.41 -3.44
CA HIS A 23 3.63 4.72 -3.51
C HIS A 23 4.35 3.83 -2.50
N ILE A 24 5.24 2.96 -2.97
CA ILE A 24 5.73 1.82 -2.20
C ILE A 24 7.26 1.73 -2.31
N GLN A 25 7.91 1.49 -1.16
CA GLN A 25 9.32 1.10 -1.09
C GLN A 25 9.51 -0.32 -1.62
N LEU A 26 10.42 -0.50 -2.58
CA LEU A 26 10.87 -1.80 -3.05
C LEU A 26 11.74 -2.46 -1.97
N LEU A 27 11.50 -3.74 -1.71
CA LEU A 27 12.22 -4.52 -0.69
C LEU A 27 13.29 -5.42 -1.31
N ALA A 28 14.26 -5.83 -0.49
CA ALA A 28 15.34 -6.72 -0.93
C ALA A 28 14.81 -8.02 -1.54
N GLY A 29 15.35 -8.38 -2.70
CA GLY A 29 14.93 -9.55 -3.47
C GLY A 29 13.71 -9.33 -4.37
N GLN A 30 13.15 -8.12 -4.43
CA GLN A 30 12.14 -7.76 -5.41
C GLN A 30 12.76 -7.03 -6.61
N THR A 31 12.23 -7.29 -7.79
CA THR A 31 12.55 -6.55 -9.03
C THR A 31 11.23 -6.12 -9.66
N LYS A 32 11.16 -4.87 -10.13
CA LYS A 32 10.00 -4.36 -10.86
C LYS A 32 10.45 -3.76 -12.19
N HIS A 33 9.72 -4.10 -13.25
CA HIS A 33 9.86 -3.42 -14.52
C HIS A 33 8.85 -2.26 -14.57
N SER A 34 9.33 -1.10 -15.00
CA SER A 34 8.48 0.07 -15.20
C SER A 34 7.79 -0.02 -16.55
N ASP A 35 6.53 0.41 -16.60
CA ASP A 35 5.84 0.75 -17.84
C ASP A 35 6.51 1.89 -18.63
N ALA A 36 7.50 2.58 -18.06
CA ALA A 36 8.38 3.53 -18.73
C ALA A 36 9.71 2.90 -19.18
N GLU A 37 9.79 1.57 -19.21
CA GLU A 37 10.89 0.73 -19.75
C GLU A 37 12.18 0.69 -18.93
N ALA A 38 12.19 1.23 -17.71
CA ALA A 38 13.30 1.13 -16.78
C ALA A 38 13.10 0.03 -15.72
N ILE A 39 14.18 -0.55 -15.21
CA ILE A 39 14.15 -1.37 -13.99
C ILE A 39 14.04 -0.44 -12.78
N ILE A 40 13.08 -0.70 -11.90
CA ILE A 40 12.88 0.05 -10.67
C ILE A 40 13.69 -0.61 -9.54
N ARG A 41 14.43 0.20 -8.77
CA ARG A 41 15.37 -0.28 -7.75
C ARG A 41 15.06 0.17 -6.33
N GLU A 42 14.32 1.25 -6.16
CA GLU A 42 14.15 1.90 -4.85
C GLU A 42 12.68 2.03 -4.48
N GLU A 43 11.94 2.91 -5.15
CA GLU A 43 10.52 3.12 -4.89
C GLU A 43 9.72 3.20 -6.19
N TYR A 44 8.45 2.81 -6.12
CA TYR A 44 7.58 2.74 -7.27
C TYR A 44 6.18 3.26 -6.94
N TYR A 45 5.56 3.85 -7.96
CA TYR A 45 4.16 4.21 -7.96
C TYR A 45 3.35 3.19 -8.74
N ILE A 46 2.11 3.02 -8.30
CA ILE A 46 1.07 2.39 -9.07
C ILE A 46 -0.04 3.41 -9.31
N PHE A 47 -0.47 3.55 -10.56
CA PHE A 47 -1.61 4.35 -10.97
C PHE A 47 -2.69 3.46 -11.58
N ASN A 48 -3.94 3.81 -11.30
CA ASN A 48 -5.08 3.40 -12.11
C ASN A 48 -5.27 4.40 -13.24
N ALA A 49 -5.55 3.90 -14.43
CA ALA A 49 -5.94 4.70 -15.59
C ALA A 49 -7.26 4.13 -16.13
N GLU A 50 -8.35 4.86 -15.98
CA GLU A 50 -9.65 4.46 -16.51
C GLU A 50 -9.94 5.23 -17.80
N SER A 51 -10.13 4.51 -18.91
CA SER A 51 -10.38 5.11 -20.22
C SER A 51 -11.64 5.96 -20.19
N LYS A 52 -11.54 7.20 -20.68
CA LYS A 52 -12.68 8.14 -20.72
C LYS A 52 -13.74 7.75 -21.75
N SER A 53 -13.39 6.91 -22.73
CA SER A 53 -14.30 6.53 -23.81
C SER A 53 -15.15 5.31 -23.49
N ASP A 54 -14.58 4.31 -22.81
CA ASP A 54 -15.21 3.00 -22.61
C ASP A 54 -15.13 2.48 -21.16
N GLY A 55 -14.53 3.25 -20.24
CA GLY A 55 -14.37 2.86 -18.83
C GLY A 55 -13.38 1.72 -18.60
N LYS A 56 -12.62 1.29 -19.62
CA LYS A 56 -11.64 0.22 -19.47
C LYS A 56 -10.54 0.65 -18.51
N LYS A 57 -10.22 -0.21 -17.54
CA LYS A 57 -9.19 0.03 -16.52
C LYS A 57 -7.85 -0.57 -16.95
N GLU A 58 -6.83 0.28 -16.90
CA GLU A 58 -5.44 -0.03 -17.16
C GLU A 58 -4.61 0.33 -15.92
N ILE A 59 -3.46 -0.34 -15.76
CA ILE A 59 -2.54 -0.12 -14.66
C ILE A 59 -1.23 0.42 -15.22
N ILE A 60 -0.68 1.40 -14.51
CA ILE A 60 0.64 1.96 -14.80
C ILE A 60 1.50 1.80 -13.55
N GLN A 61 2.58 1.04 -13.67
CA GLN A 61 3.60 0.90 -12.64
C GLN A 61 4.88 1.59 -13.09
N CYS A 62 5.38 2.54 -12.31
CA CYS A 62 6.58 3.26 -12.70
C CYS A 62 7.43 3.74 -11.54
N GLY A 63 8.73 3.94 -11.81
CA GLY A 63 9.64 4.58 -10.88
C GLY A 63 9.38 6.09 -10.80
N LEU A 64 10.12 6.77 -9.92
CA LEU A 64 9.88 8.17 -9.58
C LEU A 64 9.90 9.15 -10.75
N GLY A 65 10.79 8.97 -11.73
CA GLY A 65 10.92 9.91 -12.84
C GLY A 65 9.60 10.04 -13.61
N ALA A 66 9.01 8.92 -14.02
CA ALA A 66 7.72 8.91 -14.69
C ALA A 66 6.56 9.29 -13.75
N ALA A 67 6.59 8.84 -12.49
CA ALA A 67 5.56 9.17 -11.51
C ALA A 67 5.46 10.68 -11.22
N ARG A 68 6.60 11.35 -11.01
CA ARG A 68 6.67 12.81 -10.80
C ARG A 68 6.11 13.56 -12.00
N ASP A 69 6.39 13.08 -13.20
CA ASP A 69 5.86 13.70 -14.42
C ASP A 69 4.33 13.52 -14.54
N PHE A 70 3.79 12.34 -14.22
CA PHE A 70 2.34 12.13 -14.12
C PHE A 70 1.69 13.07 -13.08
N LEU A 71 2.23 13.12 -11.87
CA LEU A 71 1.71 13.97 -10.78
C LEU A 71 1.71 15.45 -11.18
N ARG A 72 2.78 15.90 -11.84
CA ARG A 72 2.90 17.26 -12.39
C ARG A 72 1.85 17.54 -13.47
N ILE A 73 1.67 16.64 -14.44
CA ILE A 73 0.66 16.78 -15.51
C ILE A 73 -0.76 16.80 -14.92
N LEU A 74 -1.03 15.97 -13.91
CA LEU A 74 -2.31 15.89 -13.22
C LEU A 74 -2.57 17.09 -12.28
N GLY A 75 -1.54 17.85 -11.91
CA GLY A 75 -1.66 18.95 -10.96
C GLY A 75 -1.99 18.52 -9.53
N ILE A 76 -1.59 17.31 -9.13
CA ILE A 76 -1.90 16.74 -7.80
C ILE A 76 -0.63 16.46 -6.99
N PRO A 77 -0.69 16.51 -5.65
CA PRO A 77 0.41 16.07 -4.81
C PRO A 77 0.66 14.57 -4.94
N GLY A 78 1.89 14.14 -4.65
CA GLY A 78 2.25 12.73 -4.56
C GLY A 78 1.61 12.04 -3.35
N LEU A 79 1.59 10.71 -3.39
CA LEU A 79 1.16 9.91 -2.24
C LEU A 79 2.34 9.72 -1.26
N PRO A 80 2.07 9.66 0.05
CA PRO A 80 3.08 9.27 1.01
C PRO A 80 3.58 7.86 0.70
N ILE A 81 4.89 7.66 0.81
CA ILE A 81 5.50 6.34 0.63
C ILE A 81 5.09 5.40 1.76
N PHE A 82 4.65 4.20 1.42
CA PHE A 82 4.64 3.09 2.36
C PHE A 82 6.05 2.50 2.45
N ASN A 83 6.76 2.84 3.53
CA ASN A 83 8.13 2.40 3.77
C ASN A 83 8.22 1.59 5.07
N PRO A 84 8.32 0.25 4.99
CA PRO A 84 8.45 -0.60 6.16
C PRO A 84 9.90 -0.70 6.68
N LEU A 85 10.90 -0.19 5.96
CA LEU A 85 12.31 -0.30 6.33
C LEU A 85 12.68 0.68 7.46
N LYS A 86 13.48 0.24 8.43
CA LYS A 86 14.13 1.11 9.43
C LYS A 86 15.02 2.12 8.69
N LYS A 87 14.96 3.40 9.06
CA LYS A 87 15.96 4.37 8.60
C LYS A 87 17.26 4.02 9.31
N GLU A 88 18.36 3.83 8.58
CA GLU A 88 19.67 3.74 9.20
C GLU A 88 19.95 5.07 9.90
N SER A 89 20.16 5.04 11.22
CA SER A 89 20.61 6.18 11.99
C SER A 89 22.10 6.39 11.75
N ASN A 90 22.46 6.87 10.57
CA ASN A 90 23.81 7.37 10.33
C ASN A 90 23.87 8.82 10.84
N ASN A 91 24.68 9.03 11.87
CA ASN A 91 25.10 10.36 12.29
C ASN A 91 25.80 11.06 11.11
N GLU A 92 25.57 12.38 10.96
CA GLU A 92 26.13 13.30 9.94
C GLU A 92 25.43 13.23 8.56
N THR A 93 24.62 14.18 8.10
CA THR A 93 24.70 15.65 8.16
C THR A 93 23.29 16.21 8.18
N VAL A 94 23.06 17.20 9.03
CA VAL A 94 21.78 17.89 9.24
C VAL A 94 21.42 18.71 8.00
N LEU A 95 20.87 18.08 6.97
CA LEU A 95 19.84 18.70 6.15
C LEU A 95 18.52 18.35 6.82
N LYS A 96 18.07 19.25 7.69
CA LYS A 96 16.70 19.27 8.19
C LYS A 96 15.77 19.35 6.99
N GLU A 97 15.39 18.20 6.44
CA GLU A 97 14.06 18.05 5.88
C GLU A 97 13.12 18.29 7.05
N LYS A 98 12.75 19.57 7.19
CA LYS A 98 11.63 19.98 8.00
C LYS A 98 10.46 19.16 7.49
N GLU A 99 10.10 18.11 8.21
CA GLU A 99 8.70 17.85 8.47
C GLU A 99 8.13 19.20 8.89
N LYS A 100 7.54 19.92 7.93
CA LYS A 100 6.64 21.01 8.24
C LYS A 100 5.47 20.32 8.93
N GLU A 101 5.61 20.12 10.24
CA GLU A 101 4.50 20.24 11.17
C GLU A 101 3.89 21.62 10.91
N SER A 102 2.97 21.62 9.94
CA SER A 102 2.01 22.67 9.77
C SER A 102 1.27 22.73 11.10
N LYS A 103 1.58 23.73 11.93
CA LYS A 103 0.72 24.14 13.03
C LYS A 103 -0.61 24.57 12.43
N GLY A 104 -1.48 23.59 12.24
CA GLY A 104 -2.81 23.65 11.69
C GLY A 104 -3.53 22.41 12.21
N ASN A 105 -4.14 22.55 13.39
CA ASN A 105 -5.12 21.67 14.03
C ASN A 105 -5.54 20.43 13.23
N HIS A 106 -4.87 19.31 13.48
CA HIS A 106 -5.38 17.94 13.62
C HIS A 106 -4.16 17.01 13.50
N SER A 107 -3.73 16.42 14.62
CA SER A 107 -2.78 15.30 14.54
C SER A 107 -3.39 14.24 13.62
N ASP A 108 -2.58 13.66 12.74
CA ASP A 108 -3.00 12.62 11.79
C ASP A 108 -3.27 11.32 12.57
N LYS A 109 -4.34 11.34 13.38
CA LYS A 109 -4.59 10.43 14.49
C LYS A 109 -5.15 9.13 13.94
N TRP A 110 -4.25 8.22 13.62
CA TRP A 110 -4.61 6.84 13.33
C TRP A 110 -5.19 6.16 14.56
N ASN A 111 -6.31 5.47 14.38
CA ASN A 111 -6.71 4.40 15.28
C ASN A 111 -5.67 3.26 15.19
N THR A 112 -5.30 2.68 16.33
CA THR A 112 -4.24 1.65 16.40
C THR A 112 -4.61 0.39 15.64
N THR A 113 -5.84 -0.12 15.79
CA THR A 113 -6.35 -1.28 15.05
C THR A 113 -6.43 -0.99 13.55
N ALA A 114 -6.94 0.19 13.16
CA ALA A 114 -6.99 0.61 11.75
C ALA A 114 -5.59 0.68 11.13
N ARG A 115 -4.59 1.14 11.88
CA ARG A 115 -3.19 1.16 11.43
C ARG A 115 -2.63 -0.25 11.23
N GLN A 116 -2.89 -1.18 12.15
CA GLN A 116 -2.49 -2.57 11.95
C GLN A 116 -3.19 -3.17 10.71
N LEU A 117 -4.48 -2.90 10.51
CA LEU A 117 -5.25 -3.37 9.36
C LEU A 117 -4.67 -2.83 8.04
N TYR A 118 -4.38 -1.53 7.98
CA TYR A 118 -3.75 -0.89 6.84
C TYR A 118 -2.38 -1.49 6.53
N ASN A 119 -1.52 -1.64 7.54
CA ASN A 119 -0.20 -2.24 7.38
C ASN A 119 -0.32 -3.67 6.84
N GLY A 120 -1.27 -4.45 7.35
CA GLY A 120 -1.51 -5.81 6.85
C GLY A 120 -1.96 -5.84 5.39
N ILE A 121 -2.88 -4.96 4.98
CA ILE A 121 -3.29 -4.83 3.58
C ILE A 121 -2.10 -4.44 2.69
N MET A 122 -1.27 -3.49 3.13
CA MET A 122 -0.09 -3.07 2.37
C MET A 122 0.94 -4.20 2.23
N TRP A 123 1.15 -5.01 3.27
CA TRP A 123 1.98 -6.21 3.19
C TRP A 123 1.44 -7.22 2.18
N LEU A 124 0.12 -7.43 2.12
CA LEU A 124 -0.49 -8.31 1.12
C LEU A 124 -0.29 -7.79 -0.30
N ILE A 125 -0.42 -6.47 -0.51
CA ILE A 125 -0.14 -5.84 -1.80
C ILE A 125 1.31 -6.10 -2.24
N ILE A 126 2.26 -5.96 -1.33
CA ILE A 126 3.69 -6.19 -1.59
C ILE A 126 3.98 -7.68 -1.83
N ALA A 127 3.50 -8.54 -0.94
CA ALA A 127 3.81 -9.97 -0.94
C ALA A 127 3.26 -10.70 -2.16
N TRP A 128 2.09 -10.28 -2.65
CA TRP A 128 1.41 -10.93 -3.77
C TRP A 128 1.52 -10.16 -5.08
N ASP A 129 2.28 -9.07 -5.11
CA ASP A 129 2.31 -8.16 -6.26
C ASP A 129 0.90 -7.79 -6.75
N ALA A 130 0.05 -7.40 -5.80
CA ALA A 130 -1.36 -7.26 -6.06
C ALA A 130 -1.61 -6.13 -7.07
N ARG A 131 -2.47 -6.42 -8.06
CA ARG A 131 -2.90 -5.41 -9.02
C ARG A 131 -3.97 -4.50 -8.42
N PRO A 132 -4.03 -3.21 -8.79
CA PRO A 132 -5.05 -2.26 -8.34
C PRO A 132 -6.52 -2.63 -8.52
N ASN A 133 -6.83 -3.54 -9.45
CA ASN A 133 -8.17 -4.05 -9.68
C ASN A 133 -8.57 -5.18 -8.72
N THR A 134 -7.71 -5.53 -7.75
CA THR A 134 -8.00 -6.51 -6.71
C THR A 134 -8.71 -5.86 -5.51
N PRO A 135 -9.49 -6.63 -4.73
CA PRO A 135 -10.14 -6.11 -3.52
C PRO A 135 -9.18 -5.48 -2.50
N LEU A 136 -7.88 -5.83 -2.50
CA LEU A 136 -6.91 -5.26 -1.58
C LEU A 136 -6.79 -3.73 -1.68
N PHE A 137 -6.88 -3.18 -2.90
CA PHE A 137 -6.83 -1.72 -3.07
C PHE A 137 -8.13 -1.04 -2.62
N GLU A 138 -9.28 -1.69 -2.80
CA GLU A 138 -10.54 -1.23 -2.21
C GLU A 138 -10.42 -1.16 -0.67
N PHE A 139 -9.87 -2.22 -0.04
CA PHE A 139 -9.72 -2.28 1.42
C PHE A 139 -8.74 -1.23 1.92
N LYS A 140 -7.65 -1.01 1.18
CA LYS A 140 -6.66 0.02 1.46
C LYS A 140 -7.33 1.40 1.46
N GLU A 141 -8.06 1.77 0.40
CA GLU A 141 -8.72 3.07 0.30
C GLU A 141 -9.78 3.26 1.39
N ASP A 142 -10.58 2.24 1.67
CA ASP A 142 -11.58 2.27 2.74
C ASP A 142 -10.95 2.42 4.12
N THR A 143 -9.87 1.68 4.42
CA THR A 143 -9.14 1.81 5.69
C THR A 143 -8.50 3.19 5.82
N LEU A 144 -7.97 3.75 4.73
CA LEU A 144 -7.38 5.09 4.72
C LEU A 144 -8.45 6.17 4.93
N LYS A 145 -9.64 6.03 4.32
CA LYS A 145 -10.78 6.94 4.49
C LYS A 145 -11.26 7.01 5.93
N TYR A 146 -11.24 5.88 6.65
CA TYR A 146 -11.70 5.77 8.05
C TYR A 146 -10.55 5.56 9.03
N LYS A 147 -9.34 6.05 8.72
CA LYS A 147 -8.10 5.78 9.46
C LYS A 147 -8.14 6.15 10.95
N ASN A 148 -9.00 7.08 11.33
CA ASN A 148 -9.18 7.58 12.70
C ASN A 148 -10.25 6.83 13.51
N TYR A 149 -10.96 5.87 12.91
CA TYR A 149 -12.00 5.08 13.56
C TYR A 149 -11.55 3.64 13.80
N ASP A 150 -12.09 3.00 14.84
CA ASP A 150 -11.90 1.56 15.05
C ASP A 150 -12.61 0.80 13.92
N PRO A 151 -11.93 -0.09 13.18
CA PRO A 151 -12.56 -0.83 12.10
C PRO A 151 -13.62 -1.80 12.64
N PHE A 152 -14.72 -1.91 11.92
CA PHE A 152 -15.72 -2.93 12.19
C PHE A 152 -15.16 -4.35 12.01
N ASP A 153 -15.63 -5.29 12.82
CA ASP A 153 -15.20 -6.69 12.78
C ASP A 153 -15.35 -7.33 11.40
N TRP A 154 -16.39 -6.97 10.64
CA TRP A 154 -16.58 -7.49 9.29
C TRP A 154 -15.47 -7.05 8.33
N LYS A 155 -14.85 -5.88 8.53
CA LYS A 155 -13.69 -5.43 7.74
C LYS A 155 -12.45 -6.26 8.05
N ILE A 156 -12.20 -6.50 9.35
CA ILE A 156 -11.11 -7.38 9.82
C ILE A 156 -11.32 -8.81 9.29
N LYS A 157 -12.53 -9.34 9.40
CA LYS A 157 -12.92 -10.66 8.88
C LYS A 157 -12.71 -10.77 7.36
N ARG A 158 -13.04 -9.72 6.59
CA ARG A 158 -12.83 -9.71 5.13
C ARG A 158 -11.35 -9.83 4.78
N VAL A 159 -10.46 -9.10 5.47
CA VAL A 159 -9.00 -9.22 5.28
C VAL A 159 -8.49 -10.59 5.71
N ASN A 160 -8.95 -11.11 6.86
CA ASN A 160 -8.61 -12.45 7.35
C ASN A 160 -8.94 -13.54 6.32
N THR A 161 -10.13 -13.47 5.70
CA THR A 161 -10.55 -14.39 4.65
C THR A 161 -9.67 -14.30 3.41
N VAL A 162 -9.23 -13.09 3.03
CA VAL A 162 -8.28 -12.91 1.92
C VAL A 162 -6.95 -13.57 2.24
N ILE A 163 -6.43 -13.44 3.47
CA ILE A 163 -5.19 -14.12 3.89
C ILE A 163 -5.38 -15.63 3.88
N LYS A 164 -6.47 -16.15 4.44
CA LYS A 164 -6.79 -17.58 4.45
C LYS A 164 -6.74 -18.18 3.04
N ASN A 165 -7.36 -17.50 2.07
CA ASN A 165 -7.50 -18.01 0.71
C ASN A 165 -6.22 -17.80 -0.14
N GLY A 166 -5.53 -16.66 0.04
CA GLY A 166 -4.34 -16.30 -0.74
C GLY A 166 -3.00 -16.71 -0.13
N GLY A 167 -2.96 -16.97 1.17
CA GLY A 167 -1.75 -17.23 1.96
C GLY A 167 -1.16 -18.63 1.80
N LYS A 168 -1.83 -19.53 1.07
CA LYS A 168 -1.38 -20.93 0.85
C LYS A 168 -1.05 -21.66 2.16
N GLY A 169 -1.90 -21.45 3.17
CA GLY A 169 -1.73 -22.03 4.52
C GLY A 169 -0.88 -21.19 5.48
N LYS A 170 -0.18 -20.14 5.00
CA LYS A 170 0.56 -19.20 5.85
C LYS A 170 -0.33 -18.09 6.38
N THR A 171 -0.05 -17.67 7.60
CA THR A 171 -0.51 -16.42 8.21
C THR A 171 0.23 -15.21 7.63
N LEU A 172 -0.32 -14.01 7.80
CA LEU A 172 0.32 -12.77 7.42
C LEU A 172 1.63 -12.57 8.19
N THR A 173 1.68 -12.90 9.48
CA THR A 173 2.91 -12.89 10.28
C THR A 173 4.01 -13.75 9.63
N GLU A 174 3.69 -14.95 9.16
CA GLU A 174 4.66 -15.82 8.47
C GLU A 174 5.08 -15.27 7.10
N ILE A 175 4.12 -14.73 6.32
CA ILE A 175 4.40 -14.09 5.02
C ILE A 175 5.37 -12.91 5.21
N VAL A 176 5.12 -12.06 6.19
CA VAL A 176 5.97 -10.90 6.51
C VAL A 176 7.31 -11.34 7.09
N GLY A 177 7.35 -12.43 7.86
CA GLY A 177 8.57 -13.03 8.38
C GLY A 177 9.58 -13.39 7.28
N ASP A 178 9.11 -13.82 6.11
CA ASP A 178 9.99 -14.10 4.96
C ASP A 178 10.66 -12.82 4.39
N PHE A 179 10.02 -11.65 4.52
CA PHE A 179 10.63 -10.36 4.18
C PHE A 179 11.62 -9.89 5.24
N GLN A 180 11.31 -10.09 6.52
CA GLN A 180 12.17 -9.71 7.65
C GLN A 180 13.53 -10.40 7.62
N LYS A 181 13.62 -11.63 7.09
CA LYS A 181 14.90 -12.35 6.92
C LYS A 181 15.94 -11.61 6.07
N ARG A 182 15.51 -10.69 5.20
CA ARG A 182 16.36 -9.99 4.23
C ARG A 182 16.29 -8.47 4.34
N ASN A 183 15.45 -7.94 5.23
CA ASN A 183 15.17 -6.51 5.34
C ASN A 183 15.09 -6.10 6.80
N GLN A 184 15.67 -4.95 7.15
CA GLN A 184 15.50 -4.35 8.47
C GLN A 184 14.13 -3.66 8.55
N ILE A 185 13.09 -4.39 8.95
CA ILE A 185 11.71 -3.88 9.02
C ILE A 185 11.42 -3.23 10.38
N LYS A 186 10.67 -2.11 10.39
CA LYS A 186 10.17 -1.45 11.62
C LYS A 186 9.20 -2.37 12.35
N ASP A 187 9.37 -2.52 13.65
CA ASP A 187 8.61 -3.49 14.44
C ASP A 187 7.09 -3.20 14.41
N ASN A 188 6.71 -1.92 14.42
CA ASN A 188 5.30 -1.48 14.34
C ASN A 188 4.63 -1.77 12.98
N MET A 189 5.39 -2.11 11.94
CA MET A 189 4.85 -2.49 10.63
C MET A 189 4.42 -3.96 10.59
N CYS A 190 4.89 -4.76 11.54
CA CYS A 190 4.62 -6.21 11.62
C CYS A 190 3.76 -6.59 12.83
N ASP A 191 3.32 -5.61 13.62
CA ASP A 191 2.44 -5.84 14.76
C ASP A 191 0.99 -6.00 14.28
N PHE A 192 0.44 -7.19 14.48
CA PHE A 192 -0.95 -7.55 14.18
C PHE A 192 -1.70 -8.04 15.43
N THR A 193 -1.19 -7.72 16.63
CA THR A 193 -1.70 -8.26 17.90
C THR A 193 -3.19 -7.91 18.11
N LEU A 194 -3.60 -6.67 17.83
CA LEU A 194 -4.99 -6.25 17.99
C LEU A 194 -5.91 -6.96 16.99
N LEU A 195 -5.44 -7.21 15.77
CA LEU A 195 -6.21 -7.95 14.77
C LEU A 195 -6.37 -9.42 15.16
N LYS A 196 -5.31 -10.06 15.66
CA LYS A 196 -5.34 -11.43 16.19
C LYS A 196 -6.33 -11.53 17.36
N ASP A 197 -6.23 -10.61 18.33
CA ASP A 197 -7.10 -10.57 19.49
C ASP A 197 -8.56 -10.36 19.11
N ARG A 198 -8.84 -9.46 18.15
CA ARG A 198 -10.20 -9.26 17.62
C ARG A 198 -10.72 -10.52 16.94
N MET A 199 -9.91 -11.19 16.12
CA MET A 199 -10.32 -12.43 15.45
C MET A 199 -10.72 -13.55 16.42
N THR A 200 -10.10 -13.64 17.62
CA THR A 200 -10.51 -14.63 18.64
C THR A 200 -11.95 -14.47 19.13
N LYS A 201 -12.52 -13.27 18.98
CA LYS A 201 -13.86 -12.89 19.44
C LYS A 201 -14.91 -12.96 18.32
N ILE A 202 -14.48 -13.06 17.07
CA ILE A 202 -15.38 -13.06 15.90
C ILE A 202 -15.87 -14.48 15.63
N LEU A 203 -17.20 -14.61 15.49
CA LEU A 203 -17.86 -15.87 15.13
C LEU A 203 -18.28 -15.89 13.65
N ASP A 204 -18.43 -17.08 13.10
CA ASP A 204 -19.13 -17.29 11.83
C ASP A 204 -20.66 -17.27 12.03
N GLU A 205 -21.40 -17.37 10.93
CA GLU A 205 -22.87 -17.37 10.95
C GLU A 205 -23.47 -18.55 11.73
N LYS A 206 -22.68 -19.61 11.95
CA LYS A 206 -23.06 -20.80 12.70
C LYS A 206 -22.60 -20.74 14.16
N GLY A 207 -22.00 -19.63 14.59
CA GLY A 207 -21.47 -19.44 15.95
C GLY A 207 -20.11 -20.08 16.20
N ASN A 208 -19.39 -20.54 15.17
CA ASN A 208 -18.05 -21.13 15.34
C ASN A 208 -16.98 -20.05 15.38
N ARG A 209 -15.90 -20.32 16.13
CA ARG A 209 -14.71 -19.47 16.14
C ARG A 209 -14.00 -19.51 14.79
N ILE A 210 -13.55 -18.35 14.34
CA ILE A 210 -12.77 -18.22 13.11
C ILE A 210 -11.29 -18.14 13.46
N ASN A 211 -10.47 -19.00 12.85
CA ASN A 211 -9.03 -18.92 13.00
C ASN A 211 -8.49 -17.59 12.46
N SER A 212 -7.59 -16.96 13.23
CA SER A 212 -6.84 -15.80 12.78
C SER A 212 -5.75 -16.24 11.80
N TYR A 213 -5.68 -15.55 10.67
CA TYR A 213 -4.62 -15.64 9.68
C TYR A 213 -3.74 -14.38 9.65
N PHE A 214 -3.96 -13.42 10.55
CA PHE A 214 -3.03 -12.31 10.77
C PHE A 214 -1.72 -12.79 11.42
#